data_AF-A0A7C1YSY2-F1
#
_entry.id   AF-A0A7C1YSY2-F1
#
_cell.length_a   1.000
_cell.length_b   1.000
_cell.length_c   1.000
_cell.angle_alpha   90.00
_cell.angle_beta   90.00
_cell.angle_gamma   90.00
#
_symmetry.space_group_name_H-M   'P 1'
#
loop_
_entity.id
_entity.type
_entity.pdbx_description
1 polymer ?
#
loop_
_entity_poly.entity_id
_entity_poly.type
_entity_poly.pdbx_seq_one_letter_code
_entity_poly.pdbx_strand_id
1 'polypeptide(L)'
;MSSKARVVLPLILILTLAVVAPVAAQEEQPGDIPPCGGDGVAGTVVTVDEGTGVVTVDTDSGLCTVTLDGEYDHPIIALLGAYFGDVSVESLVAALEATRGCAVYDPDNETWVWVDCDAEGAVAVTVVAENEDGTFTATVVVNGEEAVITVTVEDPTVAEDLGEALRVLAVEWGLDGDGNVVQPGDEISAYHEDGLGFGVLVKLYGMAKTSQEACAGTEPTELCGVTVEELVEAFRSGMGMGQLFKEYGRPSALGVGHARGERAGPPDHAGPPDHAGPPDHAGPPDHAGPPDHAGPPPHAGPKGKDK
;
A
#
# COMPACT_ATOMS: atom_id res chain seq x y z
N MET A 1 23.50 26.29 97.26
CA MET A 1 24.54 27.06 96.56
C MET A 1 24.98 26.30 95.32
N SER A 2 25.26 27.05 94.26
CA SER A 2 25.81 26.66 92.95
C SER A 2 24.83 26.31 91.83
N SER A 3 24.55 27.38 91.10
CA SER A 3 23.94 27.56 89.78
C SER A 3 24.52 26.68 88.67
N LYS A 4 23.67 26.30 87.71
CA LYS A 4 24.04 26.29 86.28
C LYS A 4 22.78 26.53 85.45
N ALA A 5 22.67 27.75 84.96
CA ALA A 5 21.76 28.16 83.90
C ALA A 5 22.05 27.40 82.61
N ARG A 6 21.03 27.18 81.77
CA ARG A 6 21.14 27.22 80.31
C ARG A 6 19.76 27.29 79.64
N VAL A 7 19.53 28.47 79.04
CA VAL A 7 18.98 28.71 77.69
C VAL A 7 17.59 28.16 77.39
N VAL A 8 16.60 29.05 77.42
CA VAL A 8 15.28 28.89 76.80
C VAL A 8 15.40 29.27 75.33
N LEU A 9 15.17 28.33 74.43
CA LEU A 9 15.11 28.52 72.98
C LEU A 9 13.62 28.55 72.57
N PRO A 10 13.11 29.58 71.87
CA PRO A 10 11.71 29.61 71.46
C PRO A 10 11.50 28.69 70.24
N LEU A 11 10.57 27.75 70.38
CA LEU A 11 10.11 26.85 69.34
C LEU A 11 9.29 27.65 68.32
N ILE A 12 9.84 27.90 67.13
CA ILE A 12 9.13 28.50 66.00
C ILE A 12 8.29 27.39 65.35
N LEU A 13 6.98 27.48 65.49
CA LEU A 13 6.00 26.60 64.85
C LEU A 13 5.82 27.06 63.39
N ILE A 14 6.50 26.39 62.45
CA ILE A 14 6.28 26.58 61.01
C ILE A 14 5.10 25.70 60.61
N LEU A 15 3.94 26.33 60.41
CA LEU A 15 2.73 25.70 59.88
C LEU A 15 2.85 25.60 58.35
N THR A 16 3.38 24.48 57.84
CA THR A 16 3.38 24.17 56.40
C THR A 16 1.98 23.76 55.96
N LEU A 17 1.32 24.66 55.23
CA LEU A 17 0.05 24.43 54.55
C LEU A 17 0.31 23.51 53.35
N ALA A 18 0.02 22.22 53.47
CA ALA A 18 0.09 21.28 52.35
C ALA A 18 -1.11 21.54 51.42
N VAL A 19 -0.86 22.23 50.31
CA VAL A 19 -1.80 22.34 49.19
C VAL A 19 -1.83 20.99 48.49
N VAL A 20 -2.92 20.23 48.69
CA VAL A 20 -3.22 19.04 47.90
C VAL A 20 -3.78 19.54 46.57
N ALA A 21 -2.92 19.70 45.57
CA ALA A 21 -3.34 19.80 44.18
C ALA A 21 -3.70 18.37 43.69
N PRO A 22 -4.76 18.21 42.88
CA PRO A 22 -5.04 16.93 42.25
C PRO A 22 -3.87 16.60 41.31
N VAL A 23 -3.19 15.49 41.60
CA VAL A 23 -2.29 14.84 40.65
C VAL A 23 -3.19 14.37 39.51
N ALA A 24 -3.22 15.14 38.42
CA ALA A 24 -3.55 14.56 37.13
C ALA A 24 -2.52 13.44 36.92
N ALA A 25 -3.01 12.22 36.73
CA ALA A 25 -2.22 11.16 36.14
C ALA A 25 -1.73 11.69 34.79
N GLN A 26 -0.46 12.11 34.73
CA GLN A 26 0.26 12.05 33.47
C GLN A 26 0.40 10.56 33.21
N GLU A 27 -0.42 10.05 32.29
CA GLU A 27 0.02 8.96 31.44
C GLU A 27 1.42 9.37 30.93
N GLU A 28 2.43 8.59 31.28
CA GLU A 28 3.75 8.70 30.67
C GLU A 28 3.53 8.51 29.16
N GLN A 29 3.52 9.60 28.40
CA GLN A 29 3.61 9.53 26.95
C GLN A 29 4.88 8.74 26.64
N PRO A 30 4.80 7.65 25.86
CA PRO A 30 6.00 6.95 25.41
C PRO A 30 6.85 7.99 24.69
N GLY A 31 8.12 8.10 25.08
CA GLY A 31 9.00 9.19 24.65
C GLY A 31 8.91 9.40 23.14
N ASP A 32 8.73 10.65 22.71
CA ASP A 32 8.57 11.03 21.30
C ASP A 32 9.70 10.40 20.47
N ILE A 33 9.38 9.34 19.74
CA ILE A 33 10.31 8.70 18.80
C ILE A 33 10.55 9.73 17.69
N PRO A 34 11.81 10.08 17.38
CA PRO A 34 12.09 11.13 16.40
C PRO A 34 11.77 10.66 14.98
N PRO A 35 11.50 11.57 14.04
CA PRO A 35 11.38 11.21 12.63
C PRO A 35 12.69 10.64 12.10
N CYS A 36 12.59 9.70 11.16
CA CYS A 36 13.74 9.17 10.45
C CYS A 36 14.41 10.30 9.67
N GLY A 37 15.74 10.37 9.71
CA GLY A 37 16.52 11.41 9.03
C GLY A 37 17.17 10.90 7.75
N GLY A 38 17.43 11.80 6.81
CA GLY A 38 18.08 11.49 5.53
C GLY A 38 17.09 11.30 4.39
N ASP A 39 17.57 10.80 3.25
CA ASP A 39 16.79 10.63 2.02
C ASP A 39 16.08 9.26 1.96
N GLY A 40 16.19 8.44 3.01
CA GLY A 40 15.63 7.09 3.05
C GLY A 40 15.73 6.42 4.42
N VAL A 41 14.93 5.37 4.61
CA VAL A 41 14.93 4.51 5.81
C VAL A 41 14.96 3.05 5.39
N ALA A 42 15.73 2.25 6.12
CA ALA A 42 15.72 0.79 6.01
C ALA A 42 15.61 0.18 7.41
N GLY A 43 14.73 -0.81 7.58
CA GLY A 43 14.50 -1.44 8.87
C GLY A 43 13.24 -2.29 8.91
N THR A 44 12.77 -2.58 10.12
CA THR A 44 11.55 -3.38 10.35
C THR A 44 10.46 -2.51 10.95
N VAL A 45 9.26 -2.55 10.37
CA VAL A 45 8.09 -1.87 10.95
C VAL A 45 7.69 -2.57 12.25
N VAL A 46 7.63 -1.80 13.34
CA VAL A 46 7.28 -2.33 14.68
C VAL A 46 5.90 -1.87 15.15
N THR A 47 5.46 -0.68 14.74
CA THR A 47 4.14 -0.16 15.05
C THR A 47 3.60 0.73 13.94
N VAL A 48 2.29 0.76 13.78
CA VAL A 48 1.57 1.61 12.83
C VAL A 48 0.41 2.29 13.56
N ASP A 49 0.31 3.61 13.46
CA ASP A 49 -0.85 4.37 13.91
C ASP A 49 -1.78 4.61 12.72
N GLU A 50 -2.89 3.88 12.67
CA GLU A 50 -3.85 3.97 11.56
C GLU A 50 -4.55 5.34 11.45
N GLY A 51 -4.67 6.06 12.56
CA GLY A 51 -5.38 7.34 12.59
C GLY A 51 -4.55 8.48 11.99
N THR A 52 -3.23 8.37 12.11
CA THR A 52 -2.28 9.40 11.68
C THR A 52 -1.41 8.97 10.50
N GLY A 53 -1.37 7.68 10.16
CA GLY A 53 -0.47 7.15 9.14
C GLY A 53 1.00 7.10 9.56
N VAL A 54 1.28 7.35 10.85
CA VAL A 54 2.64 7.31 11.40
C VAL A 54 3.08 5.86 11.61
N VAL A 55 4.23 5.53 11.05
CA VAL A 55 4.85 4.21 11.15
C VAL A 55 6.14 4.33 11.94
N THR A 56 6.35 3.46 12.92
CA THR A 56 7.62 3.34 13.62
C THR A 56 8.43 2.21 13.00
N VAL A 57 9.67 2.52 12.64
CA VAL A 57 10.62 1.60 12.04
C VAL A 57 11.77 1.40 13.02
N ASP A 58 12.08 0.14 13.32
CA ASP A 58 13.30 -0.24 14.02
C ASP A 58 14.44 -0.37 13.02
N THR A 59 15.46 0.46 13.21
CA THR A 59 16.66 0.51 12.36
C THR A 59 17.87 0.07 13.17
N ASP A 60 18.98 -0.21 12.50
CA ASP A 60 20.27 -0.46 13.18
C ASP A 60 20.72 0.71 14.08
N SER A 61 20.17 1.91 13.87
CA SER A 61 20.46 3.11 14.65
C SER A 61 19.46 3.40 15.78
N GLY A 62 18.43 2.57 15.91
CA GLY A 62 17.32 2.71 16.85
C GLY A 62 15.98 2.97 16.17
N LEU A 63 14.96 3.24 16.98
CA LEU A 63 13.61 3.53 16.51
C LEU A 63 13.53 4.93 15.91
N CYS A 64 12.84 5.05 14.78
CA CYS A 64 12.44 6.32 14.20
C CYS A 64 11.04 6.24 13.58
N THR A 65 10.39 7.38 13.34
CA THR A 65 9.06 7.44 12.74
C THR A 65 9.10 7.96 11.31
N VAL A 66 8.20 7.47 10.47
CA VAL A 66 7.89 8.04 9.15
C VAL A 66 6.39 8.21 9.02
N THR A 67 5.96 9.09 8.13
CA THR A 67 4.54 9.24 7.81
C THR A 67 4.25 8.68 6.43
N LEU A 68 3.21 7.85 6.34
CA LEU A 68 2.61 7.45 5.08
C LEU A 68 1.58 8.50 4.68
N ASP A 69 2.04 9.71 4.32
CA ASP A 69 1.16 10.81 3.93
C ASP A 69 0.65 10.60 2.50
N GLY A 70 -0.63 10.22 2.40
CA GLY A 70 -1.37 10.10 1.14
C GLY A 70 -2.41 11.20 0.93
N GLU A 71 -2.30 12.33 1.62
CA GLU A 71 -3.26 13.44 1.47
C GLU A 71 -2.99 14.23 0.18
N TYR A 72 -3.51 13.69 -0.93
CA TYR A 72 -3.47 14.37 -2.22
C TYR A 72 -4.67 15.28 -2.39
N ASP A 73 -4.43 16.54 -2.78
CA ASP A 73 -5.48 17.53 -3.12
C ASP A 73 -6.44 17.02 -4.20
N HIS A 74 -6.00 16.08 -5.04
CA HIS A 74 -6.78 15.54 -6.13
C HIS A 74 -7.19 14.08 -5.89
N PRO A 75 -8.49 13.74 -5.93
CA PRO A 75 -8.99 12.39 -5.61
C PRO A 75 -8.49 11.31 -6.58
N ILE A 76 -8.15 11.67 -7.82
CA ILE A 76 -7.54 10.71 -8.76
C ILE A 76 -6.09 10.41 -8.38
N ILE A 77 -5.34 11.39 -7.85
CA ILE A 77 -3.95 11.15 -7.42
C ILE A 77 -3.97 10.19 -6.23
N ALA A 78 -4.82 10.43 -5.23
CA ALA A 78 -4.99 9.50 -4.11
C ALA A 78 -5.38 8.09 -4.55
N LEU A 79 -6.28 7.97 -5.54
CA LEU A 79 -6.66 6.68 -6.08
C LEU A 79 -5.47 5.98 -6.77
N LEU A 80 -4.73 6.68 -7.61
CA LEU A 80 -3.64 6.10 -8.37
C LEU A 80 -2.40 5.83 -7.52
N GLY A 81 -2.09 6.71 -6.57
CA GLY A 81 -1.03 6.52 -5.58
C GLY A 81 -1.27 5.26 -4.76
N ALA A 82 -2.50 5.00 -4.34
CA ALA A 82 -2.81 3.74 -3.65
C ALA A 82 -2.90 2.51 -4.57
N TYR A 83 -3.12 2.69 -5.87
CA TYR A 83 -3.18 1.57 -6.82
C TYR A 83 -1.78 1.11 -7.24
N PHE A 84 -0.85 2.06 -7.39
CA PHE A 84 0.52 1.81 -7.80
C PHE A 84 1.51 1.80 -6.64
N GLY A 85 1.09 2.24 -5.46
CA GLY A 85 1.86 2.15 -4.22
C GLY A 85 1.84 0.74 -3.67
N ASP A 86 3.02 0.23 -3.34
CA ASP A 86 3.20 -1.08 -2.72
C ASP A 86 3.01 -1.05 -1.20
N VAL A 87 2.95 0.16 -0.61
CA VAL A 87 2.89 0.38 0.83
C VAL A 87 1.55 0.98 1.22
N SER A 88 0.81 0.27 2.07
CA SER A 88 -0.40 0.78 2.68
C SER A 88 -0.41 0.51 4.19
N VAL A 89 -1.01 1.42 4.96
CA VAL A 89 -1.24 1.27 6.40
C VAL A 89 -1.97 -0.05 6.69
N GLU A 90 -3.00 -0.36 5.92
CA GLU A 90 -3.80 -1.59 6.09
C GLU A 90 -2.95 -2.86 5.90
N SER A 91 -2.08 -2.87 4.88
CA SER A 91 -1.17 -4.01 4.64
C SER A 91 -0.16 -4.18 5.77
N LEU A 92 0.43 -3.09 6.28
CA LEU A 92 1.38 -3.15 7.38
C LEU A 92 0.73 -3.60 8.69
N VAL A 93 -0.49 -3.14 8.97
CA VAL A 93 -1.26 -3.59 10.14
C VAL A 93 -1.60 -5.07 10.02
N ALA A 94 -2.08 -5.51 8.86
CA ALA A 94 -2.36 -6.93 8.61
C ALA A 94 -1.11 -7.80 8.80
N ALA A 95 0.05 -7.33 8.34
CA ALA A 95 1.32 -8.02 8.54
C ALA A 95 1.75 -8.04 10.02
N LEU A 96 1.62 -6.93 10.76
CA LEU A 96 1.88 -6.87 12.20
C LEU A 96 0.97 -7.81 13.01
N GLU A 97 -0.30 -7.98 12.60
CA GLU A 97 -1.19 -8.94 13.23
C GLU A 97 -0.82 -10.39 12.87
N ALA A 98 -0.41 -10.64 11.63
CA ALA A 98 -0.01 -11.97 11.19
C ALA A 98 1.24 -12.49 11.91
N THR A 99 2.15 -11.62 12.34
CA THR A 99 3.34 -12.01 13.13
C THR A 99 3.04 -12.27 14.60
N ARG A 100 1.83 -12.02 15.08
CA ARG A 100 1.41 -12.29 16.46
C ARG A 100 0.75 -13.65 16.55
N GLY A 101 1.10 -14.40 17.59
CA GLY A 101 0.44 -15.66 17.89
C GLY A 101 0.93 -16.25 19.20
N CYS A 102 0.96 -17.57 19.29
CA CYS A 102 1.29 -18.26 20.52
C CYS A 102 2.32 -19.36 20.32
N ALA A 103 3.14 -19.57 21.35
CA ALA A 103 4.08 -20.67 21.40
C ALA A 103 4.05 -21.36 22.76
N VAL A 104 4.37 -22.65 22.77
CA VAL A 104 4.56 -23.47 23.97
C VAL A 104 6.01 -23.90 24.06
N TYR A 105 6.57 -23.87 25.26
CA TYR A 105 7.90 -24.40 25.53
C TYR A 105 7.84 -25.93 25.66
N ASP A 106 8.59 -26.64 24.83
CA ASP A 106 8.79 -28.08 24.91
C ASP A 106 10.06 -28.38 25.76
N PRO A 107 9.89 -28.90 27.00
CA PRO A 107 11.01 -29.20 27.87
C PRO A 107 11.83 -30.42 27.43
N ASP A 108 11.28 -31.31 26.59
CA ASP A 108 11.97 -32.51 26.12
C ASP A 108 13.01 -32.17 25.04
N ASN A 109 12.71 -31.15 24.22
CA ASN A 109 13.58 -30.67 23.15
C ASN A 109 14.27 -29.33 23.45
N GLU A 110 13.91 -28.68 24.56
CA GLU A 110 14.38 -27.33 24.94
C GLU A 110 14.08 -26.26 23.87
N THR A 111 12.97 -26.42 23.14
CA THR A 111 12.56 -25.54 22.02
C THR A 111 11.18 -24.95 22.23
N TRP A 112 10.89 -23.83 21.59
CA TRP A 112 9.53 -23.30 21.52
C TRP A 112 8.85 -23.75 20.22
N VAL A 113 7.57 -24.12 20.31
CA VAL A 113 6.78 -24.57 19.17
C VAL A 113 5.57 -23.66 19.02
N TRP A 114 5.33 -23.19 17.80
CA TRP A 114 4.15 -22.41 17.45
C TRP A 114 2.89 -23.26 17.56
N VAL A 115 1.88 -22.74 18.24
CA VAL A 115 0.61 -23.45 18.48
C VAL A 115 -0.56 -22.49 18.42
N ASP A 116 -1.77 -23.04 18.35
CA ASP A 116 -2.98 -22.25 18.58
C ASP A 116 -2.98 -21.71 20.03
N CYS A 117 -3.51 -20.49 20.19
CA CYS A 117 -3.52 -19.78 21.45
C CYS A 117 -4.48 -20.39 22.48
N ASP A 118 -5.36 -21.31 22.09
CA ASP A 118 -6.20 -22.09 23.01
C ASP A 118 -5.49 -23.33 23.59
N ALA A 119 -4.28 -23.65 23.12
CA ALA A 119 -3.50 -24.76 23.63
C ALA A 119 -3.07 -24.57 25.10
N GLU A 120 -2.99 -25.67 25.85
CA GLU A 120 -2.57 -25.63 27.25
C GLU A 120 -1.10 -25.20 27.36
N GLY A 121 -0.84 -24.13 28.13
CA GLY A 121 0.50 -23.59 28.32
C GLY A 121 0.97 -22.62 27.24
N ALA A 122 0.09 -22.26 26.29
CA ALA A 122 0.39 -21.27 25.25
C ALA A 122 0.71 -19.89 25.84
N VAL A 123 1.78 -19.27 25.34
CA VAL A 123 2.21 -17.92 25.69
C VAL A 123 2.20 -17.07 24.42
N ALA A 124 1.73 -15.83 24.53
CA ALA A 124 1.72 -14.90 23.41
C ALA A 124 3.14 -14.50 23.01
N VAL A 125 3.41 -14.52 21.70
CA VAL A 125 4.70 -14.19 21.11
C VAL A 125 4.50 -13.30 19.88
N THR A 126 5.51 -12.49 19.57
CA THR A 126 5.57 -11.71 18.33
C THR A 126 6.78 -12.14 17.54
N VAL A 127 6.59 -12.66 16.34
CA VAL A 127 7.67 -13.04 15.44
C VAL A 127 8.31 -11.79 14.83
N VAL A 128 9.63 -11.72 14.86
CA VAL A 128 10.41 -10.56 14.42
C VAL A 128 11.40 -10.86 13.30
N ALA A 129 11.74 -12.14 13.08
CA ALA A 129 12.61 -12.55 11.98
C ALA A 129 12.44 -14.03 11.60
N GLU A 130 12.73 -14.36 10.35
CA GLU A 130 12.89 -15.73 9.83
C GLU A 130 14.38 -16.08 9.80
N ASN A 131 14.75 -17.26 10.29
CA ASN A 131 16.12 -17.74 10.35
C ASN A 131 16.44 -18.62 9.12
N GLU A 132 17.72 -18.73 8.75
CA GLU A 132 18.16 -19.54 7.59
C GLU A 132 17.80 -21.03 7.70
N ASP A 133 17.56 -21.53 8.91
CA ASP A 133 17.18 -22.92 9.17
C ASP A 133 15.66 -23.17 9.11
N GLY A 134 14.86 -22.15 8.79
CA GLY A 134 13.40 -22.21 8.71
C GLY A 134 12.69 -22.06 10.06
N THR A 135 13.43 -21.76 11.14
CA THR A 135 12.83 -21.36 12.41
C THR A 135 12.59 -19.84 12.44
N PHE A 136 11.88 -19.37 13.45
CA PHE A 136 11.56 -17.96 13.61
C PHE A 136 12.11 -17.42 14.92
N THR A 137 12.62 -16.20 14.90
CA THR A 137 12.95 -15.45 16.11
C THR A 137 11.73 -14.67 16.56
N ALA A 138 11.35 -14.82 17.83
CA ALA A 138 10.19 -14.15 18.40
C ALA A 138 10.51 -13.50 19.75
N THR A 139 9.79 -12.44 20.07
CA THR A 139 9.81 -11.81 21.39
C THR A 139 8.65 -12.32 22.23
N VAL A 140 8.90 -12.53 23.51
CA VAL A 140 7.93 -12.99 24.49
C VAL A 140 8.11 -12.20 25.78
N VAL A 141 7.01 -11.83 26.42
CA VAL A 141 7.06 -11.17 27.73
C VAL A 141 6.87 -12.22 28.83
N VAL A 142 7.93 -12.51 29.58
CA VAL A 142 7.92 -13.45 30.69
C VAL A 142 8.14 -12.68 31.99
N ASN A 143 7.16 -12.73 32.90
CA ASN A 143 7.21 -12.00 34.18
C ASN A 143 7.42 -10.48 34.06
N GLY A 144 7.02 -9.88 32.93
CA GLY A 144 7.21 -8.45 32.66
C GLY A 144 8.58 -8.08 32.08
N GLU A 145 9.43 -9.06 31.80
CA GLU A 145 10.68 -8.87 31.07
C GLU A 145 10.55 -9.44 29.65
N GLU A 146 11.01 -8.69 28.67
CA GLU A 146 11.05 -9.14 27.27
C GLU A 146 12.23 -10.09 27.08
N ALA A 147 11.95 -11.25 26.49
CA ALA A 147 12.93 -12.26 26.14
C ALA A 147 12.82 -12.60 24.66
N VAL A 148 13.95 -12.92 24.05
CA VAL A 148 14.03 -13.39 22.67
C VAL A 148 14.13 -14.91 22.67
N ILE A 149 13.30 -15.57 21.89
CA ILE A 149 13.21 -17.01 21.77
C ILE A 149 13.26 -17.45 20.31
N THR A 150 13.62 -18.70 20.08
CA THR A 150 13.52 -19.35 18.76
C THR A 150 12.32 -20.28 18.74
N VAL A 151 11.42 -20.07 17.78
CA VAL A 151 10.15 -20.77 17.61
C VAL A 151 10.18 -21.61 16.35
N THR A 152 9.80 -22.88 16.47
CA THR A 152 9.58 -23.78 15.34
C THR A 152 8.11 -23.75 14.94
N VAL A 153 7.85 -23.62 13.64
CA VAL A 153 6.50 -23.65 13.06
C VAL A 153 6.36 -24.94 12.25
N GLU A 154 5.52 -25.87 12.70
CA GLU A 154 5.36 -27.17 12.04
C GLU A 154 4.42 -27.13 10.84
N ASP A 155 3.46 -26.19 10.83
CA ASP A 155 2.54 -26.00 9.70
C ASP A 155 3.24 -25.16 8.61
N PRO A 156 3.50 -25.74 7.42
CA PRO A 156 4.19 -25.02 6.36
C PRO A 156 3.40 -23.83 5.82
N THR A 157 2.06 -23.85 5.92
CA THR A 157 1.20 -22.74 5.50
C THR A 157 1.39 -21.55 6.43
N VAL A 158 1.39 -21.82 7.74
CA VAL A 158 1.61 -20.79 8.75
C VAL A 158 3.03 -20.22 8.66
N ALA A 159 4.02 -21.07 8.38
CA ALA A 159 5.39 -20.62 8.17
C ALA A 159 5.51 -19.72 6.92
N GLU A 160 4.83 -20.05 5.82
CA GLU A 160 4.77 -19.22 4.61
C GLU A 160 4.10 -17.87 4.90
N ASP A 161 2.96 -17.86 5.58
CA ASP A 161 2.23 -16.65 5.95
C ASP A 161 3.07 -15.73 6.86
N LEU A 162 3.79 -16.30 7.84
CA LEU A 162 4.70 -15.55 8.71
C LEU A 162 5.87 -14.96 7.92
N GLY A 163 6.48 -15.74 7.02
CA GLY A 163 7.57 -15.27 6.18
C GLY A 163 7.13 -14.12 5.27
N GLU A 164 5.92 -14.20 4.71
CA GLU A 164 5.37 -13.12 3.88
C GLU A 164 5.06 -11.86 4.69
N ALA A 165 4.47 -12.01 5.88
CA ALA A 165 4.23 -10.89 6.78
C ALA A 165 5.54 -10.18 7.16
N LEU A 166 6.60 -10.94 7.47
CA LEU A 166 7.93 -10.39 7.76
C LEU A 166 8.53 -9.65 6.56
N ARG A 167 8.33 -10.13 5.33
CA ARG A 167 8.79 -9.43 4.11
C ARG A 167 8.06 -8.10 3.90
N VAL A 168 6.76 -8.05 4.20
CA VAL A 168 5.98 -6.81 4.16
C VAL A 168 6.46 -5.80 5.20
N LEU A 169 6.87 -6.28 6.39
CA LEU A 169 7.38 -5.42 7.47
C LEU A 169 8.84 -5.01 7.30
N ALA A 170 9.62 -5.73 6.51
CA ALA A 170 10.99 -5.37 6.14
C ALA A 170 10.95 -4.31 5.03
N VAL A 171 11.35 -3.08 5.38
CA VAL A 171 11.12 -1.91 4.52
C VAL A 171 12.43 -1.26 4.12
N GLU A 172 12.45 -0.76 2.89
CA GLU A 172 13.47 0.14 2.36
C GLU A 172 12.73 1.23 1.57
N TRP A 173 12.59 2.41 2.18
CA TRP A 173 11.76 3.50 1.66
C TRP A 173 12.60 4.74 1.41
N GLY A 174 12.32 5.42 0.29
CA GLY A 174 12.79 6.79 0.07
C GLY A 174 11.97 7.76 0.92
N LEU A 175 12.63 8.76 1.52
CA LEU A 175 11.98 9.80 2.29
C LEU A 175 12.08 11.14 1.58
N ASP A 176 11.04 11.96 1.73
CA ASP A 176 11.13 13.38 1.40
C ASP A 176 11.91 14.15 2.49
N GLY A 177 12.22 15.42 2.22
CA GLY A 177 12.97 16.27 3.15
C GLY A 177 12.24 16.57 4.47
N ASP A 178 10.98 16.15 4.60
CA ASP A 178 10.12 16.35 5.77
C ASP A 178 9.88 15.03 6.55
N GLY A 179 10.43 13.90 6.07
CA GLY A 179 10.37 12.59 6.74
C GLY A 179 9.17 11.72 6.32
N ASN A 180 8.47 12.09 5.25
CA ASN A 180 7.38 11.30 4.69
C ASN A 180 7.91 10.30 3.67
N VAL A 181 7.27 9.14 3.58
CA VAL A 181 7.62 8.15 2.57
C VAL A 181 7.21 8.68 1.20
N VAL A 182 8.15 8.66 0.25
CA VAL A 182 7.88 9.02 -1.14
C VAL A 182 6.98 7.95 -1.75
N GLN A 183 5.76 8.33 -2.09
CA GLN A 183 4.74 7.43 -2.62
C GLN A 183 4.52 7.69 -4.12
N PRO A 184 4.06 6.69 -4.89
CA PRO A 184 3.77 6.90 -6.31
C PRO A 184 2.78 8.03 -6.59
N GLY A 185 1.90 8.36 -5.64
CA GLY A 185 1.00 9.49 -5.78
C GLY A 185 1.72 10.85 -5.87
N ASP A 186 2.87 11.02 -5.21
CA ASP A 186 3.66 12.26 -5.28
C ASP A 186 4.22 12.48 -6.69
N GLU A 187 4.78 11.43 -7.26
CA GLU A 187 5.32 11.43 -8.61
C GLU A 187 4.20 11.60 -9.66
N ILE A 188 3.05 10.94 -9.46
CA ILE A 188 1.84 11.12 -10.28
C ILE A 188 1.35 12.57 -10.22
N SER A 189 1.39 13.19 -9.05
CA SER A 189 1.03 14.60 -8.87
C SER A 189 1.96 15.50 -9.69
N ALA A 190 3.27 15.33 -9.52
CA ALA A 190 4.28 16.12 -10.22
C ALA A 190 4.14 16.00 -11.75
N TYR A 191 3.99 14.79 -12.28
CA TYR A 191 3.77 14.64 -13.72
C TYR A 191 2.44 15.22 -14.20
N HIS A 192 1.40 15.19 -13.37
CA HIS A 192 0.13 15.78 -13.72
C HIS A 192 0.22 17.31 -13.81
N GLU A 193 0.93 17.94 -12.87
CA GLU A 193 1.22 19.38 -12.88
C GLU A 193 2.06 19.79 -14.11
N ASP A 194 2.99 18.92 -14.53
CA ASP A 194 3.74 19.05 -15.78
C ASP A 194 2.89 18.84 -17.05
N GLY A 195 1.59 18.55 -16.90
CA GLY A 195 0.61 18.47 -17.98
C GLY A 195 0.35 17.08 -18.53
N LEU A 196 0.85 16.01 -17.90
CA LEU A 196 0.47 14.65 -18.28
C LEU A 196 -0.94 14.34 -17.76
N GLY A 197 -1.82 13.88 -18.65
CA GLY A 197 -3.17 13.48 -18.25
C GLY A 197 -3.16 12.15 -17.48
N PHE A 198 -4.05 11.99 -16.50
CA PHE A 198 -4.18 10.74 -15.71
C PHE A 198 -4.31 9.48 -16.57
N GLY A 199 -4.99 9.56 -17.73
CA GLY A 199 -5.12 8.41 -18.63
C GLY A 199 -3.81 8.02 -19.35
N VAL A 200 -2.82 8.92 -19.42
CA VAL A 200 -1.45 8.60 -19.84
C VAL A 200 -0.70 7.99 -18.66
N LEU A 201 -0.72 8.65 -17.50
CA LEU A 201 -0.03 8.19 -16.29
C LEU A 201 -0.40 6.74 -15.93
N VAL A 202 -1.70 6.40 -15.90
CA VAL A 202 -2.13 5.01 -15.63
C VAL A 202 -1.48 3.99 -16.58
N LYS A 203 -1.27 4.34 -17.85
CA LYS A 203 -0.67 3.43 -18.82
C LYS A 203 0.84 3.33 -18.62
N LEU A 204 1.52 4.44 -18.28
CA LEU A 204 2.95 4.43 -18.03
C LEU A 204 3.27 3.64 -16.76
N TYR A 205 2.59 3.94 -15.65
CA TYR A 205 2.72 3.17 -14.41
C TYR A 205 2.30 1.72 -14.58
N GLY A 206 1.23 1.44 -15.33
CA GLY A 206 0.83 0.07 -15.65
C GLY A 206 1.90 -0.69 -16.43
N MET A 207 2.61 -0.04 -17.36
CA MET A 207 3.70 -0.68 -18.11
C MET A 207 4.90 -0.96 -17.21
N ALA A 208 5.29 0.00 -16.37
CA ALA A 208 6.36 -0.18 -15.39
C ALA A 208 6.05 -1.34 -14.43
N LYS A 209 4.84 -1.38 -13.87
CA LYS A 209 4.37 -2.47 -13.00
C LYS A 209 4.43 -3.83 -13.71
N THR A 210 3.89 -3.94 -14.93
CA THR A 210 3.96 -5.19 -15.71
C THR A 210 5.40 -5.59 -16.06
N SER A 211 6.28 -4.61 -16.31
CA SER A 211 7.71 -4.85 -16.55
C SER A 211 8.41 -5.40 -15.30
N GLN A 212 8.12 -4.85 -14.12
CA GLN A 212 8.66 -5.31 -12.85
C GLN A 212 8.15 -6.71 -12.49
N GLU A 213 6.86 -6.99 -12.69
CA GLU A 213 6.30 -8.34 -12.50
C GLU A 213 6.99 -9.37 -13.41
N ALA A 214 7.38 -8.99 -14.63
CA ALA A 214 8.13 -9.86 -15.53
C ALA A 214 9.58 -10.13 -15.04
N CYS A 215 10.13 -9.29 -14.16
CA CYS A 215 11.44 -9.52 -13.54
C CYS A 215 11.42 -10.62 -12.48
N ALA A 216 10.29 -10.81 -11.79
CA ALA A 216 10.13 -11.83 -10.77
C ALA A 216 9.95 -13.25 -11.36
N GLY A 217 9.79 -13.37 -12.68
CA GLY A 217 9.66 -14.65 -13.39
C GLY A 217 10.97 -15.43 -13.50
N THR A 218 10.87 -16.74 -13.71
CA THR A 218 12.02 -17.67 -13.83
C THR A 218 12.93 -17.40 -15.04
N GLU A 219 12.53 -16.57 -16.00
CA GLU A 219 13.31 -16.17 -17.18
C GLU A 219 13.10 -14.65 -17.41
N PRO A 220 14.06 -13.79 -17.03
CA PRO A 220 13.95 -12.35 -17.21
C PRO A 220 13.80 -12.00 -18.70
N THR A 221 12.76 -11.27 -19.06
CA THR A 221 12.61 -10.74 -20.43
C THR A 221 13.52 -9.53 -20.63
N GLU A 222 13.88 -9.19 -21.88
CA GLU A 222 14.63 -7.95 -22.20
C GLU A 222 13.88 -6.66 -21.81
N LEU A 223 12.59 -6.77 -21.42
CA LEU A 223 11.75 -5.67 -20.96
C LEU A 223 11.64 -5.63 -19.43
N CYS A 224 12.43 -6.41 -18.70
CA CYS A 224 12.48 -6.34 -17.24
C CYS A 224 13.18 -5.05 -16.77
N GLY A 225 12.58 -4.37 -15.78
CA GLY A 225 13.19 -3.26 -15.06
C GLY A 225 12.93 -1.88 -15.66
N VAL A 226 11.94 -1.76 -16.53
CA VAL A 226 11.56 -0.48 -17.14
C VAL A 226 10.92 0.42 -16.08
N THR A 227 11.44 1.63 -15.92
CA THR A 227 10.92 2.56 -14.90
C THR A 227 9.86 3.50 -15.46
N VAL A 228 9.10 4.14 -14.57
CA VAL A 228 8.11 5.15 -14.96
C VAL A 228 8.80 6.34 -15.61
N GLU A 229 9.94 6.78 -15.07
CA GLU A 229 10.74 7.89 -15.58
C GLU A 229 11.17 7.65 -17.03
N GLU A 230 11.69 6.45 -17.33
CA GLU A 230 12.08 6.07 -18.69
C GLU A 230 10.90 6.14 -19.67
N LEU A 231 9.73 5.66 -19.25
CA LEU A 231 8.51 5.69 -20.04
C LEU A 231 7.97 7.12 -20.23
N VAL A 232 8.08 7.97 -19.20
CA VAL A 232 7.73 9.38 -19.27
C VAL A 232 8.67 10.13 -20.20
N GLU A 233 9.98 9.87 -20.15
CA GLU A 233 10.97 10.46 -21.05
C GLU A 233 10.69 10.04 -22.51
N ALA A 234 10.45 8.75 -22.75
CA ALA A 234 10.08 8.23 -24.06
C ALA A 234 8.80 8.91 -24.59
N PHE A 235 7.77 9.05 -23.76
CA PHE A 235 6.54 9.75 -24.11
C PHE A 235 6.80 11.23 -24.46
N ARG A 236 7.57 11.94 -23.62
CA ARG A 236 7.94 13.36 -23.82
C ARG A 236 8.81 13.57 -25.06
N SER A 237 9.60 12.58 -25.47
CA SER A 237 10.37 12.60 -26.72
C SER A 237 9.50 12.56 -27.99
N GLY A 238 8.19 12.36 -27.83
CA GLY A 238 7.20 12.31 -28.90
C GLY A 238 6.73 10.90 -29.27
N MET A 239 7.14 9.88 -28.50
CA MET A 239 6.67 8.52 -28.70
C MET A 239 5.17 8.43 -28.35
N GLY A 240 4.36 8.01 -29.30
CA GLY A 240 2.93 7.80 -29.06
C GLY A 240 2.68 6.55 -28.20
N MET A 241 1.58 6.51 -27.45
CA MET A 241 1.23 5.34 -26.62
C MET A 241 1.22 4.00 -27.39
N GLY A 242 0.85 4.00 -28.67
CA GLY A 242 0.87 2.78 -29.49
C GLY A 242 2.28 2.29 -29.82
N GLN A 243 3.28 3.19 -29.88
CA GLN A 243 4.68 2.82 -30.01
C GLN A 243 5.21 2.29 -28.67
N LEU A 244 4.90 2.98 -27.57
CA LEU A 244 5.24 2.52 -26.22
C LEU A 244 4.70 1.10 -25.96
N PHE A 245 3.44 0.82 -26.29
CA PHE A 245 2.86 -0.53 -26.12
C PHE A 245 3.52 -1.61 -26.97
N LYS A 246 4.07 -1.23 -28.14
CA LYS A 246 4.77 -2.16 -29.00
C LYS A 246 6.17 -2.47 -28.47
N GLU A 247 6.80 -1.47 -27.86
CA GLU A 247 8.17 -1.54 -27.37
C GLU A 247 8.24 -2.15 -25.96
N TYR A 248 7.41 -1.66 -25.04
CA TYR A 248 7.42 -2.03 -23.62
C TYR A 248 6.31 -3.00 -23.22
N GLY A 249 5.49 -3.43 -24.18
CA GLY A 249 4.34 -4.29 -23.91
C GLY A 249 3.10 -3.50 -23.49
N ARG A 250 1.94 -4.16 -23.55
CA ARG A 250 0.66 -3.53 -23.23
C ARG A 250 0.31 -3.82 -21.76
N PRO A 251 0.04 -2.78 -20.96
CA PRO A 251 -0.34 -2.98 -19.56
C PRO A 251 -1.76 -3.52 -19.46
N SER A 252 -2.04 -4.20 -18.35
CA SER A 252 -3.40 -4.62 -17.97
C SER A 252 -4.30 -3.41 -17.66
N ALA A 253 -3.75 -2.39 -16.99
CA ALA A 253 -4.43 -1.14 -16.69
C ALA A 253 -4.34 -0.14 -17.86
N LEU A 254 -5.49 0.22 -18.45
CA LEU A 254 -5.56 1.15 -19.59
C LEU A 254 -6.16 2.51 -19.27
N GLY A 255 -6.54 2.75 -18.01
CA GLY A 255 -7.13 4.00 -17.56
C GLY A 255 -7.69 3.91 -16.14
N VAL A 256 -8.04 5.07 -15.57
CA VAL A 256 -8.43 5.26 -14.16
C VAL A 256 -9.55 4.34 -13.69
N GLY A 257 -10.44 3.90 -14.59
CA GLY A 257 -11.50 2.93 -14.26
C GLY A 257 -10.97 1.57 -13.78
N HIS A 258 -9.81 1.13 -14.27
CA HIS A 258 -9.17 -0.10 -13.79
C HIS A 258 -8.62 0.08 -12.38
N ALA A 259 -8.04 1.25 -12.08
CA ALA A 259 -7.52 1.56 -10.74
C ALA A 259 -8.60 1.61 -9.66
N ARG A 260 -9.85 1.92 -10.04
CA ARG A 260 -11.00 1.91 -9.12
C ARG A 260 -11.53 0.50 -8.83
N GLY A 261 -11.26 -0.47 -9.71
CA GLY A 261 -11.82 -1.81 -9.65
C GLY A 261 -11.23 -2.71 -8.57
N GLU A 262 -10.02 -2.43 -8.07
CA GLU A 262 -9.35 -3.28 -7.08
C GLU A 262 -9.74 -2.98 -5.62
N ARG A 263 -10.38 -1.84 -5.32
CA ARG A 263 -10.93 -1.51 -3.98
C ARG A 263 -12.35 -2.03 -3.73
N ALA A 264 -13.01 -2.56 -4.75
CA ALA A 264 -14.23 -3.33 -4.58
C ALA A 264 -13.83 -4.78 -4.80
N GLY A 265 -14.13 -5.68 -3.86
CA GLY A 265 -14.05 -7.12 -4.15
C GLY A 265 -14.67 -7.42 -5.52
N PRO A 266 -14.21 -8.48 -6.21
CA PRO A 266 -14.58 -8.74 -7.59
C PRO A 266 -16.09 -8.56 -7.72
N PRO A 267 -16.59 -7.74 -8.66
CA PRO A 267 -18.02 -7.67 -8.91
C PRO A 267 -18.47 -9.11 -9.11
N ASP A 268 -19.36 -9.59 -8.22
CA ASP A 268 -20.06 -10.85 -8.41
C ASP A 268 -20.45 -10.92 -9.87
N HIS A 269 -20.01 -11.98 -10.54
CA HIS A 269 -20.16 -12.21 -11.96
C HIS A 269 -21.58 -11.87 -12.42
N ALA A 270 -21.80 -10.62 -12.86
CA ALA A 270 -22.68 -10.39 -13.98
C ALA A 270 -21.88 -10.94 -15.15
N GLY A 271 -22.12 -12.22 -15.47
CA GLY A 271 -21.65 -12.81 -16.71
C GLY A 271 -21.89 -11.87 -17.89
N PRO A 272 -21.15 -12.02 -19.00
CA PRO A 272 -21.43 -11.25 -20.21
C PRO A 272 -22.95 -11.27 -20.44
N PRO A 273 -23.61 -10.13 -20.71
CA PRO A 273 -25.03 -10.14 -21.04
C PRO A 273 -25.22 -11.23 -22.09
N ASP A 274 -26.06 -12.23 -21.77
CA ASP A 274 -26.35 -13.31 -22.69
C ASP A 274 -26.57 -12.67 -24.06
N HIS A 275 -25.69 -13.01 -25.00
CA HIS A 275 -25.82 -12.56 -26.36
C HIS A 275 -27.23 -12.97 -26.79
N ALA A 276 -28.12 -11.98 -26.93
CA ALA A 276 -29.22 -12.13 -27.85
C ALA A 276 -28.55 -12.59 -29.15
N GLY A 277 -28.86 -13.83 -29.54
CA GLY A 277 -28.27 -14.42 -30.74
C GLY A 277 -28.37 -13.45 -31.91
N PRO A 278 -27.47 -13.56 -32.90
CA PRO A 278 -27.58 -12.73 -34.09
C PRO A 278 -29.03 -12.75 -34.59
N PRO A 279 -29.65 -11.59 -34.88
CA PRO A 279 -31.02 -11.57 -35.36
C PRO A 279 -31.14 -12.54 -36.54
N ASP A 280 -32.11 -13.46 -36.46
CA ASP A 280 -32.39 -14.38 -37.54
C ASP A 280 -32.49 -13.59 -38.84
N HIS A 281 -31.69 -14.01 -39.82
CA HIS A 281 -31.67 -13.44 -41.14
C HIS A 281 -33.09 -13.43 -41.71
N ALA A 282 -33.72 -12.26 -41.75
CA ALA A 282 -34.77 -12.02 -42.72
C ALA A 282 -34.14 -12.27 -44.09
N GLY A 283 -34.67 -13.27 -44.80
CA GLY A 283 -34.20 -13.64 -46.14
C GLY A 283 -34.15 -12.41 -47.06
N PRO A 284 -33.33 -12.47 -48.13
CA PRO A 284 -33.22 -11.37 -49.07
C PRO A 284 -34.62 -10.96 -49.58
N PRO A 285 -34.92 -9.66 -49.67
CA PRO A 285 -36.18 -9.19 -50.23
C PRO A 285 -36.37 -9.73 -51.65
N ASP A 286 -37.55 -10.27 -51.95
CA ASP A 286 -37.91 -10.70 -53.30
C ASP A 286 -37.70 -9.55 -54.28
N HIS A 287 -36.94 -9.81 -55.34
CA HIS A 287 -36.74 -8.89 -56.44
C HIS A 287 -38.09 -8.57 -57.10
N ALA A 288 -38.61 -7.37 -56.82
CA ALA A 288 -39.58 -6.74 -57.71
C ALA A 288 -38.95 -6.62 -59.10
N GLY A 289 -39.61 -7.19 -60.11
CA GLY A 289 -39.15 -7.20 -61.50
C GLY A 289 -38.88 -5.80 -62.06
N PRO A 290 -38.14 -5.71 -63.18
CA PRO A 290 -37.77 -4.43 -63.78
C PRO A 290 -39.01 -3.58 -64.13
N PRO A 291 -38.98 -2.26 -63.89
CA PRO A 291 -40.07 -1.37 -64.27
C PRO A 291 -40.29 -1.34 -65.79
N ASP A 292 -41.55 -1.44 -66.21
CA ASP A 292 -41.96 -1.31 -67.61
C ASP A 292 -41.63 0.07 -68.18
N HIS A 293 -41.10 0.08 -69.41
CA HIS A 293 -40.75 1.28 -70.16
C HIS A 293 -41.98 2.15 -70.47
N ALA A 294 -42.08 3.33 -69.84
CA ALA A 294 -42.92 4.41 -70.33
C ALA A 294 -42.26 5.04 -71.57
N GLY A 295 -43.00 5.06 -72.69
CA GLY A 295 -42.55 5.57 -73.99
C GLY A 295 -42.22 7.07 -74.01
N PRO A 296 -41.59 7.54 -75.09
CA PRO A 296 -41.06 8.90 -75.17
C PRO A 296 -42.16 9.97 -75.17
N PRO A 297 -41.94 11.12 -74.48
CA PRO A 297 -42.89 12.23 -74.48
C PRO A 297 -42.90 12.99 -75.83
N PRO A 298 -44.06 13.50 -76.27
CA PRO A 298 -44.20 14.23 -77.53
C PRO A 298 -43.65 15.67 -77.48
N HIS A 299 -43.11 16.12 -78.61
CA HIS A 299 -42.58 17.47 -78.84
C HIS A 299 -43.67 18.55 -78.94
N ALA A 300 -43.46 19.68 -78.27
CA ALA A 300 -43.90 21.04 -78.62
C ALA A 300 -43.33 21.98 -77.55
N GLY A 301 -42.70 23.14 -77.77
CA GLY A 301 -42.43 24.05 -78.88
C GLY A 301 -41.95 25.36 -78.20
N PRO A 302 -41.10 26.18 -78.83
CA PRO A 302 -40.34 27.20 -78.09
C PRO A 302 -41.15 28.49 -77.83
N LYS A 303 -41.02 29.04 -76.62
CA LYS A 303 -41.35 30.42 -76.27
C LYS A 303 -40.22 30.88 -75.33
N GLY A 304 -39.49 31.96 -75.51
CA GLY A 304 -39.62 33.18 -76.28
C GLY A 304 -38.87 34.20 -75.42
N LYS A 305 -37.69 34.66 -75.86
CA LYS A 305 -36.92 35.72 -75.21
C LYS A 305 -37.15 37.00 -76.01
N ASP A 306 -37.69 38.02 -75.36
CA ASP A 306 -37.63 39.43 -75.77
C ASP A 306 -37.88 40.25 -74.50
N LYS A 307 -37.22 41.35 -74.18
CA LYS A 307 -36.01 42.03 -74.66
C LYS A 307 -35.63 43.01 -73.55
#